data_AF-A0A7W5BAI6-F1
#
_entry.id   AF-A0A7W5BAI6-F1
#
_cell.length_a   1.000
_cell.length_b   1.000
_cell.length_c   1.000
_cell.angle_alpha   90.00
_cell.angle_beta   90.00
_cell.angle_gamma   90.00
#
_symmetry.space_group_name_H-M   'P 1'
#
loop_
_entity.id
_entity.type
_entity.pdbx_description
1 polymer ?
#
loop_
_entity_poly.entity_id
_entity_poly.type
_entity_poly.pdbx_seq_one_letter_code
_entity_poly.pdbx_strand_id
1 'polypeptide(L)'
;MKTQQSDPTRPAAAQPAGPDSAPARQPALVRILPFAAYMACIAIADLLDRFGLAAAELRWLYAVKIGVVLALLFACRRHYRELAWQPLGARGWLAAVASGLLVLLLWVHLDAAWMQIGTPAGFDPRGAGGQIDWPLALVRIAGAALVVPLMEELFWRSFLLRWLERADFLKVNPAHVKFKAFIVTVILFGLEHHLWFAGMVAGAAYGLVYMRSQNLWSPIIAHAVTNGGLGVWVLMTGNWSFW
;
A
#
# COMPACT_ATOMS: atom_id res chain seq x y z
N MET A 1 54.48 -42.17 -22.32
CA MET A 1 54.59 -40.87 -21.63
C MET A 1 54.60 -39.75 -22.66
N LYS A 2 53.45 -39.11 -22.89
CA LYS A 2 53.34 -37.77 -23.48
C LYS A 2 52.18 -37.06 -22.79
N THR A 3 52.52 -35.94 -22.19
CA THR A 3 51.75 -35.05 -21.31
C THR A 3 50.69 -34.30 -22.12
N GLN A 4 49.44 -34.29 -21.64
CA GLN A 4 48.37 -33.47 -22.19
C GLN A 4 48.22 -32.23 -21.30
N GLN A 5 48.55 -31.08 -21.86
CA GLN A 5 48.58 -29.77 -21.21
C GLN A 5 47.18 -29.14 -21.33
N SER A 6 46.55 -28.82 -20.20
CA SER A 6 45.22 -28.19 -20.16
C SER A 6 45.33 -26.68 -20.39
N ASP A 7 44.62 -26.21 -21.40
CA ASP A 7 44.54 -24.82 -21.87
C ASP A 7 43.62 -23.97 -20.95
N PRO A 8 44.07 -22.85 -20.35
CA PRO A 8 43.32 -22.15 -19.28
C PRO A 8 42.35 -21.05 -19.76
N THR A 9 42.05 -20.92 -21.06
CA THR A 9 41.26 -19.78 -21.58
C THR A 9 39.96 -20.16 -22.29
N ARG A 10 39.03 -20.81 -21.59
CA ARG A 10 37.63 -20.90 -22.03
C ARG A 10 36.74 -20.04 -21.12
N PRO A 11 36.12 -18.95 -21.61
CA PRO A 11 35.16 -18.21 -20.81
C PRO A 11 34.01 -19.13 -20.41
N ALA A 12 33.69 -19.14 -19.11
CA ALA A 12 32.56 -19.90 -18.59
C ALA A 12 31.28 -19.45 -19.31
N ALA A 13 30.69 -20.37 -20.08
CA ALA A 13 29.38 -20.13 -20.68
C ALA A 13 28.39 -19.78 -19.57
N ALA A 14 27.76 -18.60 -19.67
CA ALA A 14 26.68 -18.21 -18.77
C ALA A 14 25.62 -19.31 -18.78
N GLN A 15 25.43 -19.95 -17.63
CA GLN A 15 24.39 -20.97 -17.47
C GLN A 15 23.02 -20.32 -17.71
N PRO A 16 22.15 -20.89 -18.55
CA PRO A 16 20.79 -20.40 -18.69
C PRO A 16 20.07 -20.56 -17.33
N ALA A 17 19.42 -19.49 -16.88
CA ALA A 17 18.64 -19.50 -15.65
C ALA A 17 17.60 -20.63 -15.70
N GLY A 18 17.73 -21.59 -14.78
CA GLY A 18 16.85 -22.74 -14.68
C GLY A 18 15.41 -22.39 -14.22
N PRO A 19 14.48 -23.35 -14.31
CA PRO A 19 13.06 -23.18 -13.98
C PRO A 19 12.74 -22.86 -12.49
N ASP A 20 13.75 -22.80 -11.62
CA ASP A 20 13.63 -22.61 -10.17
C ASP A 20 13.28 -21.18 -9.70
N SER A 21 12.95 -20.26 -10.61
CA SER A 21 12.43 -18.93 -10.26
C SER A 21 10.90 -18.90 -10.02
N ALA A 22 10.20 -20.01 -10.26
CA ALA A 22 8.74 -20.13 -10.12
C ALA A 22 8.17 -19.92 -8.69
N PRO A 23 8.77 -20.45 -7.59
CA PRO A 23 8.13 -20.39 -6.27
C PRO A 23 8.09 -18.98 -5.65
N ALA A 24 8.98 -18.07 -6.06
CA ALA A 24 8.97 -16.67 -5.59
C ALA A 24 8.01 -15.76 -6.40
N ARG A 25 7.72 -16.11 -7.66
CA ARG A 25 6.87 -15.31 -8.56
C ARG A 25 5.42 -15.27 -8.08
N GLN A 26 4.82 -16.41 -7.76
CA GLN A 26 3.41 -16.46 -7.37
C GLN A 26 3.12 -15.68 -6.06
N PRO A 27 3.90 -15.83 -4.97
CA PRO A 27 3.70 -15.04 -3.75
C PRO A 27 3.83 -13.53 -3.94
N ALA A 28 4.72 -13.09 -4.82
CA ALA A 28 4.87 -11.68 -5.16
C ALA A 28 3.64 -11.19 -5.94
N LEU A 29 3.25 -11.91 -7.01
CA LEU A 29 2.13 -11.53 -7.88
C LEU A 29 0.83 -11.32 -7.10
N VAL A 30 0.49 -12.21 -6.17
CA VAL A 30 -0.76 -12.07 -5.37
C VAL A 30 -0.77 -10.84 -4.44
N ARG A 31 0.41 -10.30 -4.07
CA ARG A 31 0.53 -9.08 -3.26
C ARG A 31 0.61 -7.82 -4.12
N ILE A 32 1.14 -7.94 -5.33
CA ILE A 32 1.22 -6.85 -6.32
C ILE A 32 -0.12 -6.61 -6.98
N LEU A 33 -0.84 -7.67 -7.35
CA LEU A 33 -2.01 -7.60 -8.24
C LEU A 33 -3.12 -6.66 -7.72
N PRO A 34 -3.56 -6.73 -6.45
CA PRO A 34 -4.62 -5.83 -5.98
C PRO A 34 -4.16 -4.36 -5.99
N PHE A 35 -2.91 -4.10 -5.58
CA PHE A 35 -2.31 -2.76 -5.59
C PHE A 35 -2.19 -2.21 -7.02
N ALA A 36 -1.66 -3.01 -7.95
CA ALA A 36 -1.56 -2.63 -9.36
C ALA A 36 -2.94 -2.37 -9.99
N ALA A 37 -3.97 -3.15 -9.61
CA ALA A 37 -5.33 -2.92 -10.08
C ALA A 37 -5.91 -1.60 -9.54
N TYR A 38 -5.64 -1.26 -8.28
CA TYR A 38 -6.02 0.03 -7.70
C TYR A 38 -5.37 1.21 -8.44
N MET A 39 -4.05 1.12 -8.69
CA MET A 39 -3.31 2.13 -9.45
C MET A 39 -3.79 2.24 -10.89
N ALA A 40 -4.12 1.12 -11.54
CA ALA A 40 -4.71 1.13 -12.87
C ALA A 40 -6.07 1.82 -12.90
N CYS A 41 -6.94 1.59 -11.90
CA CYS A 41 -8.21 2.30 -11.79
C CYS A 41 -8.02 3.81 -11.60
N ILE A 42 -7.01 4.26 -10.86
CA ILE A 42 -6.67 5.69 -10.74
C ILE A 42 -6.23 6.24 -12.10
N ALA A 43 -5.30 5.58 -12.78
CA ALA A 43 -4.83 6.02 -14.09
C ALA A 43 -5.96 6.09 -15.14
N ILE A 44 -6.90 5.13 -15.09
CA ILE A 44 -8.10 5.14 -15.95
C ILE A 44 -9.00 6.32 -15.58
N ALA A 45 -9.23 6.60 -14.30
CA ALA A 45 -10.03 7.74 -13.86
C ALA A 45 -9.45 9.07 -14.36
N ASP A 46 -8.14 9.27 -14.20
CA ASP A 46 -7.43 10.47 -14.66
C ASP A 46 -7.49 10.61 -16.18
N LEU A 47 -7.42 9.49 -16.92
CA LEU A 47 -7.53 9.52 -18.37
C LEU A 47 -8.95 9.89 -18.82
N LEU A 48 -9.97 9.35 -18.16
CA LEU A 48 -11.38 9.66 -18.44
C LEU A 48 -11.70 11.13 -18.17
N ASP A 49 -11.19 11.69 -17.07
CA ASP A 49 -11.30 13.13 -16.75
C ASP A 49 -10.66 14.00 -17.86
N ARG A 50 -9.47 13.63 -18.34
CA ARG A 50 -8.81 14.31 -19.47
C ARG A 50 -9.58 14.22 -20.80
N PHE A 51 -10.43 13.20 -20.97
CA PHE A 51 -11.33 13.08 -22.11
C PHE A 51 -12.65 13.86 -21.93
N GLY A 52 -12.80 14.59 -20.83
CA GLY A 52 -13.92 15.51 -20.59
C GLY A 52 -15.10 14.90 -19.84
N LEU A 53 -14.95 13.71 -19.25
CA LEU A 53 -15.97 13.18 -18.32
C LEU A 53 -15.94 13.98 -17.03
N ALA A 54 -17.09 14.52 -16.64
CA ALA A 54 -17.22 15.32 -15.45
C ALA A 54 -17.01 14.48 -14.18
N ALA A 55 -16.48 15.09 -13.12
CA ALA A 55 -16.35 14.48 -11.80
C ALA A 55 -17.69 13.88 -11.28
N ALA A 56 -18.82 14.45 -11.71
CA ALA A 56 -20.15 13.94 -11.38
C ALA A 56 -20.45 12.55 -11.98
N GLU A 57 -19.91 12.25 -13.16
CA GLU A 57 -20.09 10.98 -13.86
C GLU A 57 -19.11 9.92 -13.32
N LEU A 58 -17.93 10.36 -12.88
CA LEU A 58 -16.87 9.48 -12.37
C LEU A 58 -17.00 9.16 -10.87
N ARG A 59 -17.93 9.77 -10.14
CA ARG A 59 -18.01 9.65 -8.67
C ARG A 59 -18.17 8.21 -8.15
N TRP A 60 -18.85 7.35 -8.90
CA TRP A 60 -19.04 5.92 -8.56
C TRP A 60 -17.88 5.02 -9.00
N LEU A 61 -16.92 5.55 -9.77
CA LEU A 61 -15.73 4.81 -10.18
C LEU A 61 -14.90 4.38 -8.96
N TYR A 62 -14.96 5.14 -7.85
CA TYR A 62 -14.35 4.71 -6.60
C TYR A 62 -14.95 3.40 -6.08
N ALA A 63 -16.28 3.24 -6.12
CA ALA A 63 -16.94 2.01 -5.68
C ALA A 63 -16.54 0.81 -6.56
N VAL A 64 -16.46 1.03 -7.88
CA VAL A 64 -15.95 0.02 -8.83
C VAL A 64 -14.51 -0.35 -8.51
N LYS A 65 -13.62 0.63 -8.33
CA LYS A 65 -12.22 0.44 -7.94
C LYS A 65 -12.09 -0.43 -6.69
N ILE A 66 -12.84 -0.09 -5.63
CA ILE A 66 -12.84 -0.85 -4.38
C ILE A 66 -13.39 -2.26 -4.59
N GLY A 67 -14.46 -2.43 -5.36
CA GLY A 67 -15.03 -3.73 -5.69
C GLY A 67 -14.06 -4.66 -6.43
N VAL A 68 -13.31 -4.12 -7.40
CA VAL A 68 -12.27 -4.86 -8.14
C VAL A 68 -11.17 -5.34 -7.19
N VAL A 69 -10.65 -4.45 -6.34
CA VAL A 69 -9.61 -4.81 -5.36
C VAL A 69 -10.12 -5.85 -4.36
N LEU A 70 -11.33 -5.68 -3.83
CA LEU A 70 -11.96 -6.65 -2.92
C LEU A 70 -12.09 -8.03 -3.56
N ALA A 71 -12.54 -8.09 -4.81
CA ALA A 71 -12.66 -9.34 -5.55
C ALA A 71 -11.31 -10.04 -5.71
N LEU A 72 -10.25 -9.28 -6.05
CA LEU A 72 -8.88 -9.80 -6.15
C LEU A 72 -8.33 -10.30 -4.82
N LEU A 73 -8.49 -9.51 -3.74
CA LEU A 73 -8.10 -9.91 -2.39
C LEU A 73 -8.82 -11.19 -1.95
N PHE A 74 -10.12 -11.29 -2.23
CA PHE A 74 -10.92 -12.47 -1.90
C PHE A 74 -10.50 -13.71 -2.72
N ALA A 75 -10.29 -13.56 -4.03
CA ALA A 75 -9.83 -14.64 -4.90
C ALA A 75 -8.45 -15.16 -4.46
N CYS A 76 -7.55 -14.25 -4.07
CA CYS A 76 -6.19 -14.59 -3.65
C CYS A 76 -6.07 -14.97 -2.16
N ARG A 77 -7.15 -14.90 -1.35
CA ARG A 77 -7.12 -15.00 0.13
C ARG A 77 -6.35 -16.20 0.70
N ARG A 78 -6.36 -17.34 0.00
CA ARG A 78 -5.66 -18.56 0.43
C ARG A 78 -4.13 -18.42 0.47
N HIS A 79 -3.58 -17.43 -0.24
CA HIS A 79 -2.14 -17.17 -0.31
C HIS A 79 -1.64 -16.22 0.78
N TYR A 80 -2.55 -15.56 1.51
CA TYR A 80 -2.20 -14.62 2.58
C TYR A 80 -2.10 -15.32 3.92
N ARG A 81 -1.21 -16.31 4.03
CA ARG A 81 -1.01 -17.09 5.27
C ARG A 81 -0.63 -16.23 6.47
N GLU A 82 0.01 -15.08 6.23
CA GLU A 82 0.39 -14.10 7.25
C GLU A 82 -0.81 -13.36 7.86
N LEU A 83 -1.97 -13.39 7.19
CA LEU A 83 -3.23 -12.88 7.70
C LEU A 83 -4.05 -13.94 8.45
N ALA A 84 -3.60 -15.20 8.49
CA ALA A 84 -4.22 -16.18 9.37
C ALA A 84 -4.22 -15.59 10.79
N TRP A 85 -5.40 -15.55 11.42
CA TRP A 85 -5.63 -14.72 12.61
C TRP A 85 -4.57 -14.96 13.68
N GLN A 86 -3.80 -13.91 13.98
CA GLN A 86 -2.82 -13.87 15.06
C GLN A 86 -3.26 -12.77 16.04
N PRO A 87 -3.83 -13.13 17.20
CA PRO A 87 -4.40 -12.15 18.11
C PRO A 87 -3.31 -11.18 18.58
N LEU A 88 -3.57 -9.90 18.40
CA LEU A 88 -2.76 -8.84 18.99
C LEU A 88 -3.05 -8.77 20.48
N GLY A 89 -2.02 -8.82 21.32
CA GLY A 89 -2.16 -8.49 22.74
C GLY A 89 -2.54 -7.01 22.93
N ALA A 90 -3.00 -6.63 24.12
CA ALA A 90 -3.44 -5.26 24.43
C ALA A 90 -2.40 -4.19 24.06
N ARG A 91 -1.11 -4.46 24.32
CA ARG A 91 0.00 -3.57 23.92
C ARG A 91 0.13 -3.42 22.40
N GLY A 92 -0.11 -4.50 21.64
CA GLY A 92 -0.08 -4.48 20.18
C GLY A 92 -1.23 -3.67 19.60
N TRP A 93 -2.44 -3.82 20.15
CA TRP A 93 -3.58 -2.98 19.81
C TRP A 93 -3.34 -1.51 20.11
N LEU A 94 -2.86 -1.21 21.32
CA LEU A 94 -2.55 0.16 21.73
C LEU A 94 -1.50 0.78 20.81
N ALA A 95 -0.42 0.06 20.50
CA ALA A 95 0.61 0.54 19.60
C ALA A 95 0.08 0.81 18.18
N ALA A 96 -0.74 -0.09 17.63
CA ALA A 96 -1.33 0.09 16.30
C ALA A 96 -2.27 1.30 16.25
N VAL A 97 -3.22 1.39 17.18
CA VAL A 97 -4.19 2.50 17.24
C VAL A 97 -3.49 3.83 17.50
N ALA A 98 -2.57 3.90 18.47
CA ALA A 98 -1.83 5.12 18.77
C ALA A 98 -0.98 5.58 17.58
N SER A 99 -0.36 4.64 16.86
CA SER A 99 0.40 4.97 15.65
C SER A 99 -0.51 5.51 14.55
N GLY A 100 -1.69 4.91 14.35
CA GLY A 100 -2.68 5.40 13.39
C GLY A 100 -3.18 6.81 13.71
N LEU A 101 -3.53 7.07 14.98
CA LEU A 101 -3.95 8.40 15.42
C LEU A 101 -2.82 9.44 15.29
N LEU A 102 -1.58 9.08 15.60
CA LEU A 102 -0.43 9.95 15.41
C LEU A 102 -0.21 10.26 13.94
N VAL A 103 -0.26 9.24 13.06
CA VAL A 103 -0.12 9.45 11.62
C VAL A 103 -1.25 10.32 11.09
N LEU A 104 -2.50 10.11 11.51
CA LEU A 104 -3.63 10.98 11.17
C LEU A 104 -3.37 12.44 11.54
N LEU A 105 -2.94 12.68 12.79
CA LEU A 105 -2.63 14.03 13.26
C LEU A 105 -1.55 14.67 12.39
N LEU A 106 -0.47 13.95 12.11
CA LEU A 106 0.61 14.46 11.27
C LEU A 106 0.14 14.66 9.82
N TRP A 107 -0.69 13.77 9.30
CA TRP A 107 -1.19 13.83 7.92
C TRP A 107 -1.94 15.13 7.63
N VAL A 108 -2.81 15.55 8.55
CA VAL A 108 -3.60 16.77 8.39
C VAL A 108 -2.82 18.07 8.70
N HIS A 109 -1.58 17.98 9.18
CA HIS A 109 -0.73 19.14 9.51
C HIS A 109 0.58 19.22 8.69
N LEU A 110 0.96 18.15 7.99
CA LEU A 110 2.16 18.09 7.14
C LEU A 110 1.79 18.40 5.68
N ASP A 111 1.17 19.56 5.47
CA ASP A 111 0.61 20.00 4.20
C ASP A 111 1.24 21.32 3.69
N ALA A 112 2.45 21.67 4.13
CA ALA A 112 3.15 22.83 3.55
C ALA A 112 3.39 22.64 2.04
N ALA A 113 3.48 23.73 1.27
CA ALA A 113 3.57 23.66 -0.20
C ALA A 113 4.73 22.78 -0.73
N TRP A 114 5.86 22.72 -0.03
CA TRP A 114 6.99 21.86 -0.41
C TRP A 114 6.78 20.38 -0.04
N MET A 115 5.83 20.07 0.83
CA MET A 115 5.43 18.72 1.25
C MET A 115 4.38 18.10 0.31
N GLN A 116 3.98 18.82 -0.73
CA GLN A 116 2.96 18.42 -1.70
C GLN A 116 3.54 18.28 -3.11
N ILE A 117 3.00 17.36 -3.91
CA ILE A 117 3.32 17.23 -5.34
C ILE A 117 2.02 17.28 -6.15
N GLY A 118 1.89 18.30 -7.00
CA GLY A 118 0.69 18.52 -7.80
C GLY A 118 -0.43 19.18 -6.99
N THR A 119 -1.64 19.19 -7.56
CA THR A 119 -2.83 19.73 -6.91
C THR A 119 -3.86 18.61 -6.78
N PRO A 120 -4.34 18.30 -5.57
CA PRO A 120 -5.30 17.23 -5.41
C PRO A 120 -6.65 17.71 -5.96
N ALA A 121 -7.29 16.88 -6.79
CA ALA A 121 -8.66 17.17 -7.25
C ALA A 121 -9.64 17.22 -6.07
N GLY A 122 -9.36 16.43 -5.03
CA GLY A 122 -10.24 16.22 -3.90
C GLY A 122 -11.51 15.46 -4.29
N PHE A 123 -12.35 15.20 -3.31
CA PHE A 123 -13.66 14.61 -3.54
C PHE A 123 -14.73 15.25 -2.66
N ASP A 124 -15.65 15.98 -3.29
CA ASP A 124 -16.84 16.51 -2.63
C ASP A 124 -17.98 15.47 -2.69
N PRO A 125 -18.40 14.89 -1.55
CA PRO A 125 -19.47 13.90 -1.50
C PRO A 125 -20.87 14.50 -1.62
N ARG A 126 -21.02 15.82 -1.79
CA ARG A 126 -22.34 16.47 -1.81
C ARG A 126 -23.06 16.25 -3.14
N GLY A 127 -24.35 15.96 -3.05
CA GLY A 127 -25.25 15.89 -4.20
C GLY A 127 -25.69 17.28 -4.69
N ALA A 128 -26.56 17.31 -5.70
CA ALA A 128 -27.08 18.55 -6.29
C ALA A 128 -27.80 19.46 -5.26
N GLY A 129 -28.36 18.89 -4.18
CA GLY A 129 -28.99 19.63 -3.10
C GLY A 129 -28.03 20.13 -2.01
N GLY A 130 -26.71 20.02 -2.19
CA GLY A 130 -25.69 20.46 -1.23
C GLY A 130 -25.56 19.58 0.03
N GLN A 131 -26.37 18.54 0.17
CA GLN A 131 -26.30 17.57 1.26
C GLN A 131 -25.33 16.44 0.91
N ILE A 132 -24.71 15.84 1.94
CA ILE A 132 -23.83 14.68 1.80
C ILE A 132 -24.60 13.50 1.20
N ASP A 133 -24.08 12.94 0.11
CA ASP A 133 -24.49 11.62 -0.38
C ASP A 133 -23.87 10.56 0.54
N TRP A 134 -24.63 10.19 1.59
CA TRP A 134 -24.18 9.24 2.60
C TRP A 134 -23.79 7.86 2.06
N PRO A 135 -24.55 7.23 1.14
CA PRO A 135 -24.11 6.00 0.49
C PRO A 135 -22.71 6.11 -0.11
N LEU A 136 -22.44 7.18 -0.85
CA LEU A 136 -21.16 7.41 -1.50
C LEU A 136 -20.04 7.67 -0.49
N ALA A 137 -20.31 8.52 0.50
CA ALA A 137 -19.37 8.83 1.58
C ALA A 137 -19.00 7.57 2.38
N LEU A 138 -19.98 6.74 2.74
CA LEU A 138 -19.77 5.50 3.49
C LEU A 138 -18.97 4.48 2.69
N VAL A 139 -19.25 4.30 1.39
CA VAL A 139 -18.45 3.43 0.51
C VAL A 139 -17.00 3.92 0.45
N ARG A 140 -16.79 5.24 0.37
CA ARG A 140 -15.45 5.80 0.35
C ARG A 140 -14.69 5.58 1.65
N ILE A 141 -15.30 5.87 2.79
CA ILE A 141 -14.69 5.63 4.12
C ILE A 141 -14.41 4.15 4.31
N ALA A 142 -15.37 3.26 4.04
CA ALA A 142 -15.20 1.83 4.19
C ALA A 142 -14.10 1.29 3.26
N GLY A 143 -14.06 1.72 2.00
CA GLY A 143 -13.00 1.36 1.06
C GLY A 143 -11.62 1.83 1.55
N ALA A 144 -11.52 3.09 1.96
CA ALA A 144 -10.28 3.70 2.43
C ALA A 144 -9.79 3.10 3.75
N ALA A 145 -10.69 2.73 4.66
CA ALA A 145 -10.33 2.23 5.99
C ALA A 145 -10.18 0.70 6.05
N LEU A 146 -10.87 -0.06 5.20
CA LEU A 146 -10.90 -1.53 5.30
C LEU A 146 -10.18 -2.24 4.15
N VAL A 147 -10.23 -1.68 2.95
CA VAL A 147 -9.73 -2.36 1.73
C VAL A 147 -8.34 -1.86 1.36
N VAL A 148 -8.18 -0.54 1.29
CA VAL A 148 -6.91 0.11 0.94
C VAL A 148 -5.78 -0.34 1.87
N PRO A 149 -5.91 -0.32 3.22
CA PRO A 149 -4.84 -0.73 4.11
C PRO A 149 -4.48 -2.20 3.92
N LEU A 150 -5.48 -3.06 3.75
CA LEU A 150 -5.24 -4.49 3.56
C LEU A 150 -4.38 -4.76 2.31
N MET A 151 -4.75 -4.16 1.18
CA MET A 151 -4.01 -4.26 -0.07
C MET A 151 -2.62 -3.63 0.03
N GLU A 152 -2.53 -2.42 0.56
CA GLU A 152 -1.28 -1.66 0.63
C GLU A 152 -0.28 -2.33 1.57
N GLU A 153 -0.69 -2.78 2.75
CA GLU A 153 0.21 -3.46 3.67
C GLU A 153 0.70 -4.80 3.10
N LEU A 154 -0.13 -5.51 2.33
CA LEU A 154 0.28 -6.71 1.59
C LEU A 154 1.35 -6.37 0.55
N PHE A 155 1.20 -5.27 -0.19
CA PHE A 155 2.18 -4.84 -1.18
C PHE A 155 3.46 -4.31 -0.53
N TRP A 156 3.36 -3.32 0.36
CA TRP A 156 4.49 -2.57 0.88
C TRP A 156 5.28 -3.34 1.94
N ARG A 157 4.61 -3.91 2.94
CA ARG A 157 5.28 -4.52 4.12
C ARG A 157 5.51 -6.00 3.90
N SER A 158 4.47 -6.69 3.43
CA SER A 158 4.59 -8.12 3.17
C SER A 158 5.43 -8.39 1.93
N PHE A 159 5.24 -7.71 0.79
CA PHE A 159 6.05 -7.94 -0.40
C PHE A 159 7.32 -7.06 -0.45
N LEU A 160 7.19 -5.77 -0.78
CA LEU A 160 8.32 -4.95 -1.23
C LEU A 160 9.44 -4.84 -0.18
N LEU A 161 9.09 -4.50 1.07
CA LEU A 161 10.05 -4.34 2.17
C LEU A 161 10.96 -5.56 2.33
N ARG A 162 10.38 -6.77 2.26
CA ARG A 162 11.12 -8.03 2.43
C ARG A 162 11.76 -8.50 1.13
N TRP A 163 11.15 -8.20 -0.01
CA TRP A 163 11.69 -8.58 -1.32
C TRP A 163 12.98 -7.82 -1.66
N LEU A 164 13.09 -6.56 -1.21
CA LEU A 164 14.33 -5.79 -1.30
C LEU A 164 15.51 -6.43 -0.53
N GLU A 165 15.25 -7.32 0.44
CA GLU A 165 16.29 -8.11 1.12
C GLU A 165 16.61 -9.40 0.36
N ARG A 166 15.58 -10.14 -0.09
CA ARG A 166 15.75 -11.40 -0.85
C ARG A 166 14.50 -11.74 -1.65
N ALA A 167 14.68 -12.42 -2.78
CA ALA A 167 13.59 -12.86 -3.65
C ALA A 167 12.61 -13.81 -2.93
N ASP A 168 13.10 -14.69 -2.04
CA ASP A 168 12.26 -15.55 -1.18
C ASP A 168 11.81 -14.79 0.08
N PHE A 169 11.10 -13.69 -0.15
CA PHE A 169 10.81 -12.64 0.82
C PHE A 169 9.96 -13.11 2.00
N LEU A 170 9.14 -14.16 1.82
CA LEU A 170 8.31 -14.72 2.90
C LEU A 170 9.14 -15.39 4.02
N LYS A 171 10.40 -15.75 3.72
CA LYS A 171 11.34 -16.27 4.73
C LYS A 171 12.14 -15.17 5.42
N VAL A 172 11.95 -13.90 5.06
CA VAL A 172 12.57 -12.78 5.77
C VAL A 172 11.79 -12.51 7.04
N ASN A 173 12.50 -12.54 8.18
CA ASN A 173 11.97 -12.03 9.42
C ASN A 173 11.85 -10.49 9.34
N PRO A 174 10.65 -9.90 9.48
CA PRO A 174 10.46 -8.45 9.45
C PRO A 174 11.39 -7.67 10.40
N ALA A 175 11.68 -8.23 11.58
CA ALA A 175 12.53 -7.58 12.59
C ALA A 175 14.00 -7.43 12.15
N HIS A 176 14.44 -8.18 11.14
CA HIS A 176 15.83 -8.20 10.66
C HIS A 176 15.99 -7.55 9.27
N VAL A 177 14.96 -6.89 8.76
CA VAL A 177 15.07 -6.09 7.54
C VAL A 177 16.12 -5.00 7.75
N LYS A 178 17.03 -4.82 6.80
CA LYS A 178 18.12 -3.85 6.92
C LYS A 178 17.60 -2.44 6.68
N PHE A 179 18.33 -1.49 7.24
CA PHE A 179 18.04 -0.07 7.12
C PHE A 179 17.85 0.38 5.66
N LYS A 180 18.65 -0.16 4.71
CA LYS A 180 18.51 0.18 3.28
C LYS A 180 17.13 -0.17 2.73
N ALA A 181 16.65 -1.39 2.92
CA ALA A 181 15.34 -1.80 2.42
C ALA A 181 14.22 -1.00 3.08
N PHE A 182 14.32 -0.76 4.40
CA PHE A 182 13.39 0.10 5.12
C PHE A 182 13.29 1.51 4.52
N ILE A 183 14.42 2.20 4.34
CA ILE A 183 14.43 3.57 3.79
C ILE A 183 13.90 3.61 2.35
N VAL A 184 14.28 2.65 1.50
CA VAL A 184 13.76 2.57 0.14
C VAL A 184 12.24 2.40 0.13
N THR A 185 11.69 1.50 0.97
CA THR A 185 10.25 1.34 1.10
C THR A 185 9.55 2.60 1.61
N VAL A 186 10.13 3.29 2.60
CA VAL A 186 9.60 4.57 3.13
C VAL A 186 9.52 5.63 2.03
N ILE A 187 10.59 5.80 1.26
CA ILE A 187 10.64 6.80 0.18
C ILE A 187 9.60 6.48 -0.88
N LEU A 188 9.56 5.22 -1.36
CA LEU A 188 8.62 4.81 -2.40
C LEU A 188 7.17 4.92 -1.97
N PHE A 189 6.86 4.57 -0.71
CA PHE A 189 5.52 4.77 -0.14
C PHE A 189 5.16 6.26 -0.09
N GLY A 190 6.11 7.12 0.29
CA GLY A 190 5.89 8.57 0.27
C GLY A 190 5.58 9.11 -1.13
N LEU A 191 6.37 8.72 -2.12
CA LEU A 191 6.23 9.20 -3.50
C LEU A 191 4.91 8.78 -4.19
N GLU A 192 4.22 7.77 -3.67
CA GLU A 192 2.87 7.42 -4.13
C GLU A 192 1.84 8.51 -3.80
N HIS A 193 2.09 9.29 -2.75
CA HIS A 193 1.11 10.22 -2.20
C HIS A 193 1.35 11.66 -2.67
N HIS A 194 0.27 12.38 -2.93
CA HIS A 194 0.30 13.83 -3.16
C HIS A 194 0.99 14.55 -1.99
N LEU A 195 0.64 14.20 -0.75
CA LEU A 195 1.32 14.62 0.48
C LEU A 195 2.58 13.77 0.72
N TRP A 196 3.56 13.85 -0.18
CA TRP A 196 4.68 12.91 -0.23
C TRP A 196 5.44 12.78 1.08
N PHE A 197 5.63 13.90 1.80
CA PHE A 197 6.35 13.92 3.07
C PHE A 197 5.55 13.26 4.20
N ALA A 198 4.25 13.57 4.29
CA ALA A 198 3.34 12.87 5.21
C ALA A 198 3.28 11.36 4.90
N GLY A 199 3.29 11.01 3.60
CA GLY A 199 3.43 9.64 3.11
C GLY A 199 4.70 8.96 3.64
N MET A 200 5.87 9.60 3.55
CA MET A 200 7.10 9.04 4.11
C MET A 200 7.02 8.84 5.63
N VAL A 201 6.44 9.79 6.37
CA VAL A 201 6.23 9.68 7.82
C VAL A 201 5.32 8.50 8.17
N ALA A 202 4.21 8.35 7.43
CA ALA A 202 3.30 7.23 7.58
C ALA A 202 3.98 5.89 7.26
N GLY A 203 4.68 5.80 6.12
CA GLY A 203 5.45 4.63 5.71
C GLY A 203 6.49 4.22 6.76
N ALA A 204 7.16 5.18 7.37
CA ALA A 204 8.11 4.93 8.46
C ALA A 204 7.40 4.41 9.72
N ALA A 205 6.30 5.03 10.14
CA ALA A 205 5.53 4.61 11.31
C ALA A 205 4.99 3.18 11.16
N TYR A 206 4.32 2.90 10.04
CA TYR A 206 3.77 1.57 9.77
C TYR A 206 4.86 0.51 9.60
N GLY A 207 5.97 0.85 8.95
CA GLY A 207 7.14 -0.03 8.83
C GLY A 207 7.74 -0.37 10.19
N LEU A 208 7.92 0.62 11.08
CA LEU A 208 8.43 0.39 12.44
C LEU A 208 7.49 -0.46 13.29
N VAL A 209 6.18 -0.22 13.21
CA VAL A 209 5.16 -1.04 13.88
C VAL A 209 5.25 -2.49 13.39
N TYR A 210 5.32 -2.70 12.07
CA TYR A 210 5.44 -4.02 11.47
C TYR A 210 6.73 -4.74 11.86
N MET A 211 7.88 -4.07 11.80
CA MET A 211 9.17 -4.67 12.13
C MET A 211 9.24 -5.06 13.62
N ARG A 212 8.62 -4.28 14.51
CA ARG A 212 8.57 -4.61 15.95
C ARG A 212 7.55 -5.68 16.30
N SER A 213 6.36 -5.65 15.71
CA SER A 213 5.31 -6.61 16.02
C SER A 213 5.48 -7.94 15.30
N GLN A 214 6.19 -7.93 14.15
CA GLN A 214 6.29 -9.03 13.20
C GLN A 214 4.91 -9.57 12.75
N ASN A 215 3.87 -8.76 12.91
CA ASN A 215 2.48 -9.10 12.66
C ASN A 215 1.90 -8.09 11.67
N LEU A 216 1.42 -8.58 10.53
CA LEU A 216 0.90 -7.74 9.45
C LEU A 216 -0.41 -7.03 9.84
N TRP A 217 -1.16 -7.55 10.81
CA TRP A 217 -2.36 -6.88 11.32
C TRP A 217 -2.03 -5.56 12.03
N SER A 218 -0.85 -5.41 12.64
CA SER A 218 -0.49 -4.19 13.37
C SER A 218 -0.43 -2.95 12.47
N PRO A 219 0.32 -2.94 11.35
CA PRO A 219 0.29 -1.81 10.44
C PRO A 219 -1.05 -1.70 9.68
N ILE A 220 -1.76 -2.80 9.38
CA ILE A 220 -3.10 -2.75 8.75
C ILE A 220 -4.06 -1.97 9.64
N ILE A 221 -4.10 -2.25 10.95
CA ILE A 221 -4.96 -1.56 11.90
C ILE A 221 -4.54 -0.11 12.06
N ALA A 222 -3.24 0.17 12.18
CA ALA A 222 -2.74 1.55 12.28
C ALA A 222 -3.19 2.37 11.06
N HIS A 223 -3.01 1.82 9.86
CA HIS A 223 -3.38 2.46 8.62
C HIS A 223 -4.90 2.58 8.45
N ALA A 224 -5.67 1.56 8.84
CA ALA A 224 -7.14 1.64 8.89
C ALA A 224 -7.65 2.75 9.81
N VAL A 225 -7.03 2.92 10.98
CA VAL A 225 -7.35 4.00 11.92
C VAL A 225 -7.05 5.37 11.29
N THR A 226 -5.89 5.51 10.63
CA THR A 226 -5.54 6.74 9.90
C THR A 226 -6.60 7.08 8.85
N ASN A 227 -6.92 6.14 7.96
CA ASN A 227 -7.81 6.42 6.83
C ASN A 227 -9.27 6.60 7.26
N GLY A 228 -9.73 5.78 8.21
CA GLY A 228 -11.07 5.94 8.78
C GLY A 228 -11.22 7.28 9.51
N GLY A 229 -10.22 7.65 10.31
CA GLY A 229 -10.19 8.94 10.99
C GLY A 229 -10.08 10.13 10.03
N LEU A 230 -9.30 10.00 8.95
CA LEU A 230 -9.21 11.02 7.90
C LEU A 230 -10.56 11.22 7.21
N GLY A 231 -11.25 10.12 6.88
CA GLY A 231 -12.60 10.19 6.30
C GLY A 231 -13.60 10.92 7.19
N VAL A 232 -13.60 10.65 8.50
CA VAL A 232 -14.44 11.37 9.48
C VAL A 232 -14.04 12.84 9.55
N TRP A 233 -12.75 13.14 9.64
CA TRP A 233 -12.24 14.51 9.73
C TRP A 233 -12.60 15.34 8.49
N VAL A 234 -12.49 14.76 7.29
CA VAL A 234 -12.88 15.42 6.03
C VAL A 234 -14.37 15.73 6.02
N LEU A 235 -15.23 14.79 6.41
CA LEU A 235 -16.68 15.03 6.50
C LEU A 235 -17.04 16.12 7.53
N MET A 236 -16.31 16.20 8.64
CA MET A 236 -16.55 17.21 9.67
C MET A 236 -16.07 18.61 9.29
N THR A 237 -14.95 18.70 8.54
CA THR A 237 -14.30 19.98 8.23
C THR A 237 -14.64 20.53 6.84
N GLY A 238 -15.12 19.69 5.92
CA GLY A 238 -15.34 20.06 4.53
C GLY A 238 -14.05 20.20 3.70
N ASN A 239 -12.90 19.78 4.22
CA ASN A 239 -11.62 19.80 3.50
C ASN A 239 -11.52 18.66 2.48
N TRP A 240 -12.27 18.78 1.39
CA TRP A 240 -12.39 17.75 0.35
C TRP A 240 -11.07 17.43 -0.38
N SER A 241 -10.07 18.32 -0.31
CA SER A 241 -8.75 18.13 -0.91
C SER A 241 -7.99 16.93 -0.35
N PHE A 242 -8.34 16.47 0.86
CA PHE A 242 -7.73 15.31 1.51
C PHE A 242 -8.37 13.97 1.12
N TRP A 243 -9.32 13.96 0.17
CA TRP A 243 -10.08 12.76 -0.20
C TRP A 243 -9.91 12.33 -1.65
#